data_AF-A0A2T6B5C2-F1
#
_entry.id   AF-A0A2T6B5C2-F1
#
_cell.length_a   1.000
_cell.length_b   1.000
_cell.length_c   1.000
_cell.angle_alpha   90.00
_cell.angle_beta   90.00
_cell.angle_gamma   90.00
#
_symmetry.space_group_name_H-M   'P 1'
#
loop_
_entity.id
_entity.type
_entity.pdbx_description
1 polymer ?
#
loop_
_entity_poly.entity_id
_entity_poly.type
_entity_poly.pdbx_seq_one_letter_code
_entity_poly.pdbx_strand_id
1 'polypeptide(L)' 'MDQIVEGGRTPEGWCQLMAEQGIHLSARTLRQKARQYGAFYAMGQAMFLLPSHVEVILKFEAARRAPGYRRNPSATRSAH' A
#
# COMPACT_ATOMS: atom_id res chain seq x y z
N MET A 1 -10.63 -1.28 19.18
CA MET A 1 -10.14 -0.11 18.41
C MET A 1 -8.63 0.14 18.63
N ASP A 2 -7.94 -0.63 19.49
CA ASP A 2 -6.50 -0.46 19.78
C ASP A 2 -5.54 -0.92 18.67
N GLN A 3 -5.97 -1.82 17.78
CA GLN A 3 -5.08 -2.41 16.76
C GLN A 3 -4.52 -1.41 15.74
N ILE A 4 -5.18 -0.26 15.54
CA ILE A 4 -4.73 0.74 14.57
C ILE A 4 -3.49 1.48 15.07
N VAL A 5 -3.45 1.80 16.36
CA VAL A 5 -2.36 2.56 16.98
C VAL A 5 -1.16 1.67 17.28
N GLU A 6 -1.40 0.42 17.70
CA GLU A 6 -0.33 -0.52 18.03
C GLU A 6 0.32 -1.15 16.79
N GLY A 7 -0.46 -1.41 15.73
CA GLY A 7 0.01 -2.10 14.53
C GLY A 7 0.38 -1.19 13.36
N GLY A 8 -0.08 0.06 13.37
CA GLY A 8 0.12 0.97 12.27
C GLY A 8 1.46 1.69 12.28
N ARG A 9 2.02 1.95 11.09
CA ARG A 9 3.23 2.76 10.92
C ARG A 9 3.06 3.74 9.77
N THR A 10 3.82 4.82 9.81
CA THR A 10 3.96 5.74 8.66
C THR A 10 4.67 5.03 7.50
N PRO A 11 4.56 5.56 6.26
CA PRO A 11 5.32 5.05 5.13
C PRO A 11 6.83 4.98 5.40
N GLU A 12 7.40 5.99 6.06
CA GLU A 12 8.80 6.00 6.51
C GLU A 12 9.11 4.83 7.44
N GLY A 13 8.25 4.61 8.45
CA GLY A 13 8.44 3.53 9.42
C GLY A 13 8.39 2.15 8.77
N TRP A 14 7.54 1.97 7.76
CA TRP A 14 7.53 0.74 6.96
C TRP A 14 8.78 0.58 6.11
N CYS A 15 9.25 1.66 5.47
CA CYS A 15 10.48 1.62 4.70
C CYS A 15 11.69 1.24 5.57
N GLN A 16 11.77 1.76 6.80
CA GLN A 16 12.81 1.39 7.75
C GLN A 16 12.73 -0.10 8.13
N LEU A 17 11.54 -0.57 8.53
CA LEU A 17 11.32 -1.98 8.90
C LEU A 17 11.63 -2.94 7.74
N MET A 18 11.26 -2.56 6.52
CA MET A 18 11.56 -3.33 5.31
C MET A 18 13.06 -3.33 4.99
N ALA A 19 13.75 -2.20 5.19
CA ALA A 19 15.18 -2.10 4.97
C ALA A 19 15.99 -3.01 5.93
N GLU A 20 15.54 -3.18 7.17
CA GLU A 20 16.11 -4.15 8.12
C GLU A 20 16.04 -5.60 7.60
N GLN A 21 15.08 -5.90 6.72
CA GLN A 21 14.90 -7.19 6.06
C GLN A 21 15.52 -7.23 4.65
N GLY A 22 16.31 -6.23 4.26
CA GLY A 22 16.94 -6.12 2.94
C GLY A 22 16.01 -5.67 1.81
N ILE A 23 14.79 -5.21 2.13
CA ILE A 23 13.81 -4.73 1.15
C ILE A 23 13.91 -3.20 1.06
N HIS A 24 14.49 -2.72 -0.04
CA HIS A 24 14.65 -1.29 -0.28
C HIS A 24 13.48 -0.71 -1.08
N LEU A 25 12.61 0.04 -0.42
CA LEU A 25 11.49 0.76 -1.02
C LEU A 25 11.49 2.21 -0.53
N SER A 26 11.22 3.17 -1.42
CA SER A 26 11.08 4.58 -1.02
C SER A 26 9.70 4.85 -0.41
N ALA A 27 9.64 5.72 0.60
CA ALA A 27 8.37 6.14 1.21
C ALA A 27 7.45 6.85 0.19
N ARG A 28 8.02 7.54 -0.81
CA ARG A 28 7.28 8.11 -1.93
C ARG A 28 6.54 7.03 -2.72
N THR A 29 7.24 5.96 -3.08
CA THR A 29 6.64 4.83 -3.80
C THR A 29 5.53 4.21 -2.97
N LEU A 30 5.80 3.95 -1.68
CA LEU A 30 4.83 3.32 -0.80
C LEU A 30 3.56 4.18 -0.66
N ARG A 31 3.69 5.50 -0.46
CA ARG A 31 2.56 6.44 -0.47
C ARG A 31 1.77 6.41 -1.77
N GLN A 32 2.46 6.40 -2.92
CA GLN A 32 1.82 6.38 -4.22
C GLN A 32 0.98 5.11 -4.38
N LYS A 33 1.54 3.95 -4.02
CA LYS A 33 0.85 2.66 -4.12
C LYS A 33 -0.31 2.53 -3.13
N ALA A 34 -0.11 2.98 -1.89
CA ALA A 34 -1.16 3.02 -0.88
C ALA A 34 -2.38 3.83 -1.37
N ARG A 35 -2.14 5.02 -1.96
CA ARG A 35 -3.20 5.82 -2.58
C ARG A 35 -3.82 5.13 -3.79
N GLN A 36 -2.99 4.53 -4.65
CA GLN A 36 -3.44 3.83 -5.86
C GLN A 36 -4.40 2.69 -5.54
N TYR A 37 -4.20 1.99 -4.41
CA TYR A 37 -4.98 0.82 -4.01
C TYR A 37 -5.98 1.10 -2.89
N GLY A 38 -6.08 2.35 -2.41
CA GLY A 38 -6.95 2.70 -1.27
C GLY A 38 -6.58 2.01 0.05
N ALA A 39 -5.34 1.52 0.18
CA ALA A 39 -4.88 0.72 1.31
C ALA A 39 -4.10 1.58 2.31
N PHE A 40 -4.81 2.46 3.03
CA PHE A 40 -4.24 3.30 4.09
C PHE A 40 -5.33 3.92 4.98
N TYR A 41 -4.92 4.39 6.16
CA TYR A 41 -5.68 5.38 6.93
C TYR A 41 -5.05 6.75 6.79
N ALA A 42 -5.90 7.78 6.70
CA ALA A 42 -5.49 9.18 6.71
C ALA A 42 -5.87 9.83 8.03
N MET A 43 -4.96 10.65 8.57
CA MET A 43 -5.23 11.53 9.70
C MET A 43 -4.65 12.91 9.38
N GLY A 44 -5.48 13.80 8.83
CA GLY A 44 -5.02 15.06 8.26
C GLY A 44 -4.01 14.83 7.13
N GLN A 45 -2.80 15.36 7.29
CA GLN A 45 -1.69 15.15 6.34
C GLN A 45 -0.91 13.85 6.59
N ALA A 46 -1.15 13.18 7.74
CA ALA A 46 -0.47 11.94 8.07
C ALA A 46 -1.15 10.74 7.40
N MET A 47 -0.32 9.77 7.00
CA MET A 47 -0.74 8.49 6.44
C MET A 47 -0.26 7.38 7.37
N PHE A 48 -1.15 6.43 7.65
CA PHE A 48 -0.88 5.26 8.46
C PHE A 48 -1.19 3.98 7.67
N LEU A 49 -0.27 3.04 7.72
CA LEU A 49 -0.35 1.76 7.05
C LEU A 49 -0.33 0.65 8.09
N LEU A 50 -1.34 -0.21 8.05
CA LEU A 50 -1.35 -1.46 8.79
C LEU A 50 -0.61 -2.55 8.01
N PRO A 51 -0.20 -3.66 8.66
CA PRO A 51 0.36 -4.81 7.97
C PRO A 51 -0.56 -5.33 6.85
N SER A 52 -1.88 -5.35 7.09
CA SER A 52 -2.87 -5.74 6.09
C SER A 52 -2.89 -4.82 4.86
N HIS A 53 -2.67 -3.52 5.04
CA HIS A 53 -2.55 -2.58 3.92
C HIS A 53 -1.31 -2.86 3.07
N VAL A 54 -0.18 -3.14 3.72
CA VAL A 54 1.07 -3.50 3.02
C VAL A 54 0.89 -4.80 2.25
N GLU A 55 0.26 -5.80 2.83
CA GLU A 55 -0.04 -7.07 2.17
C GLU A 55 -0.89 -6.86 0.90
N VAL A 56 -1.94 -6.03 0.98
CA VAL A 56 -2.77 -5.66 -0.18
C VAL A 56 -1.92 -5.02 -1.28
N ILE A 57 -1.07 -4.06 -0.93
CA ILE A 57 -0.18 -3.38 -1.90
C ILE A 57 0.74 -4.40 -2.59
N LEU A 58 1.37 -5.31 -1.83
CA LEU A 58 2.26 -6.32 -2.37
C LEU A 58 1.54 -7.32 -3.28
N LYS A 59 0.34 -7.79 -2.90
CA LYS A 59 -0.49 -8.69 -3.72
C LYS A 59 -0.84 -8.04 -5.06
N PHE A 60 -1.26 -6.78 -5.06
CA PHE A 60 -1.57 -6.07 -6.30
C PHE A 60 -0.35 -5.86 -7.19
N GLU A 61 0.81 -5.48 -6.63
CA GLU A 61 2.04 -5.34 -7.44
C GLU A 61 2.52 -6.69 -7.99
N ALA A 62 2.43 -7.78 -7.22
CA ALA A 62 2.76 -9.12 -7.68
C ALA A 62 1.83 -9.57 -8.82
N ALA A 63 0.52 -9.39 -8.67
CA ALA A 63 -0.46 -9.71 -9.70
C ALA A 63 -0.20 -8.93 -11.01
N ARG A 64 0.21 -7.67 -10.92
CA ARG A 64 0.56 -6.85 -12.10
C ARG A 64 1.82 -7.33 -12.83
N ARG A 65 2.73 -8.02 -12.15
CA ARG A 65 3.99 -8.50 -12.72
C ARG A 65 3.90 -9.95 -13.23
N ALA A 66 2.82 -10.66 -12.92
CA ALA A 66 2.59 -12.02 -13.41
C ALA A 66 2.41 -12.05 -14.95
N PRO A 67 3.10 -12.97 -15.67
CA PRO A 67 2.87 -13.16 -17.10
C PRO A 67 1.41 -13.58 -17.32
N GLY A 68 0.63 -12.75 -18.04
CA GLY A 68 -0.78 -13.03 -18.36
C GLY A 68 -1.81 -12.15 -17.67
N TYR A 69 -1.43 -11.22 -16.77
CA TYR A 69 -2.36 -10.20 -16.27
C TYR A 69 -2.70 -9.19 -17.37
N ARG A 70 -3.76 -9.47 -18.15
CA ARG A 70 -4.41 -8.46 -18.98
C ARG A 70 -4.96 -7.39 -18.03
N ARG A 71 -4.37 -6.19 -18.06
CA ARG A 71 -5.00 -4.98 -17.51
C ARG A 71 -6.42 -4.95 -18.08
N ASN A 72 -7.44 -5.11 -17.24
CA ASN A 72 -8.83 -4.87 -17.64
C ASN A 72 -9.13 -3.39 -17.34
N PRO A 73 -9.16 -2.50 -18.34
CA PRO A 73 -9.35 -1.06 -18.12
C PRO A 73 -10.81 -0.67 -17.76
N SER A 74 -11.69 -1.64 -17.55
CA SER A 74 -13.13 -1.41 -17.35
C SER A 74 -13.55 -0.98 -15.94
N ALA A 75 -12.64 -0.85 -14.97
CA ALA A 75 -12.98 -0.43 -13.61
C ALA A 75 -13.11 1.10 -13.41
N THR A 76 -13.01 1.92 -14.46
CA THR A 76 -13.09 3.39 -14.35
C THR A 76 -14.37 4.00 -14.95
N ARG A 77 -15.42 3.20 -15.22
CA ARG A 77 -16.70 3.79 -15.67
C ARG A 77 -17.94 2.95 -15.35
N SER A 78 -18.40 3.05 -14.11
CA SER A 78 -19.83 3.18 -13.77
C SER A 78 -19.92 4.57 -13.13
N ALA A 79 -20.44 5.65 -13.74
CA ALA A 79 -21.70 5.80 -14.44
C ALA A 79 -22.85 5.18 -13.63
N HIS A 80 -23.26 5.89 -12.57
CA HIS A 80 -24.60 6.45 -12.45
C HIS A 80 -24.56 7.70 -11.58
#